data_AF-A0A0Q7QNL2-F1
#
_entry.id   AF-A0A0Q7QNL2-F1
#
_cell.length_a   1.000
_cell.length_b   1.000
_cell.length_c   1.000
_cell.angle_alpha   90.00
_cell.angle_beta   90.00
_cell.angle_gamma   90.00
#
_symmetry.space_group_name_H-M   'P 1'
#
loop_
_entity.id
_entity.type
_entity.pdbx_description
1 polymer ?
#
loop_
_entity_poly.entity_id
_entity_poly.type
_entity_poly.pdbx_seq_one_letter_code
_entity_poly.pdbx_strand_id
1 'polypeptide(L)' 'MHPETLRNWVRQAEIDGGVRPGTTTSDAQRLADLEREVRELRRANHILKTSAAFFAAELDRPTNR' A
#
# COMPACT_ATOMS: atom_id res chain seq x y z
N MET A 1 -8.83 9.19 -32.13
CA MET A 1 -7.64 8.58 -31.48
C MET A 1 -6.47 9.54 -31.64
N HIS A 2 -5.85 9.98 -30.55
CA HIS A 2 -4.69 10.86 -30.61
C HIS A 2 -3.44 10.02 -30.92
N PRO A 3 -2.57 10.40 -31.88
CA PRO A 3 -1.38 9.62 -32.25
C PRO A 3 -0.48 9.29 -31.04
N GLU A 4 -0.47 10.16 -30.04
CA GLU A 4 0.29 9.98 -28.79
C GLU A 4 -0.24 8.83 -27.93
N THR A 5 -1.55 8.58 -27.92
CA THR A 5 -2.14 7.47 -27.14
C THR A 5 -1.63 6.12 -27.65
N LEU A 6 -1.59 5.94 -28.98
CA LEU A 6 -1.07 4.72 -29.59
C LEU A 6 0.42 4.52 -29.29
N ARG A 7 1.21 5.60 -29.38
CA ARG A 7 2.65 5.55 -29.05
C ARG A 7 2.90 5.13 -27.61
N ASN A 8 2.10 5.64 -26.67
CA ASN A 8 2.21 5.26 -25.26
C ASN A 8 1.86 3.79 -25.03
N TRP A 9 0.84 3.26 -25.71
CA TRP A 9 0.50 1.83 -25.62
C TRP A 9 1.58 0.92 -26.19
N VAL A 10 2.15 1.28 -27.35
CA VAL A 10 3.27 0.54 -27.93
C VAL A 10 4.45 0.54 -26.97
N ARG A 11 4.81 1.70 -26.41
CA ARG A 11 5.89 1.79 -25.42
C ARG A 11 5.62 0.92 -24.18
N GLN A 12 4.40 0.92 -23.66
CA GLN A 12 4.07 0.09 -22.51
C GLN A 12 4.13 -1.40 -22.85
N ALA A 13 3.67 -1.80 -24.04
CA ALA A 13 3.78 -3.19 -24.49
C ALA A 13 5.24 -3.63 -24.67
N GLU A 14 6.14 -2.76 -25.14
CA GLU A 14 7.58 -3.02 -25.19
C GLU A 14 8.18 -3.21 -23.79
N ILE A 15 7.72 -2.44 -22.80
CA ILE A 15 8.14 -2.56 -21.40
C ILE A 15 7.64 -3.88 -20.81
N ASP A 16 6.35 -4.17 -20.98
CA ASP A 16 5.73 -5.40 -20.49
C ASP A 16 6.35 -6.64 -21.13
N GLY A 17 6.78 -6.55 -22.39
CA GLY A 17 7.50 -7.59 -23.12
C GLY A 17 9.01 -7.66 -22.84
N GLY A 18 9.56 -6.78 -22.02
CA GLY A 18 11.00 -6.74 -21.68
C GLY A 18 11.92 -6.25 -22.81
N VAL A 19 11.36 -5.72 -23.90
CA VAL A 19 12.11 -5.13 -25.02
C VAL A 19 12.70 -3.78 -24.62
N ARG A 20 12.02 -3.08 -23.71
CA ARG A 20 12.41 -1.76 -23.21
C ARG A 20 12.47 -1.77 -21.68
N PRO A 21 13.46 -1.11 -21.05
CA PRO A 21 13.45 -0.93 -19.61
C PRO A 21 12.26 -0.06 -19.18
N GLY A 22 11.63 -0.44 -18.07
CA GLY A 22 10.54 0.29 -17.44
C GLY A 22 9.82 -0.57 -16.41
N THR A 23 8.88 0.03 -15.69
CA THR A 23 7.99 -0.71 -14.79
C THR A 23 6.92 -1.41 -15.61
N THR A 24 6.84 -2.73 -15.50
CA THR A 24 5.78 -3.48 -16.16
C THR A 24 4.43 -3.14 -15.54
N THR A 25 3.36 -3.30 -16.31
CA THR A 25 1.98 -3.14 -15.83
C THR A 25 1.72 -4.06 -14.63
N SER A 26 2.27 -5.28 -14.64
CA SER A 26 2.16 -6.23 -13.53
C SER A 26 2.87 -5.74 -12.27
N ASP A 27 4.08 -5.21 -12.38
CA ASP A 27 4.83 -4.71 -11.23
C ASP A 27 4.17 -3.46 -10.64
N ALA A 28 3.67 -2.57 -11.49
CA ALA A 28 2.92 -1.40 -11.05
C ALA A 28 1.66 -1.79 -10.25
N GLN A 29 0.92 -2.79 -10.73
CA GLN A 29 -0.26 -3.32 -10.03
C GLN A 29 0.12 -3.94 -8.68
N ARG A 30 1.16 -4.78 -8.66
CA ARG A 30 1.66 -5.40 -7.44
C ARG A 30 2.11 -4.36 -6.41
N LEU A 31 2.81 -3.31 -6.85
CA LEU A 31 3.23 -2.22 -5.97
C LEU A 31 2.01 -1.50 -5.37
N ALA A 32 1.01 -1.17 -6.17
CA ALA A 32 -0.21 -0.52 -5.69
C ALA A 32 -0.97 -1.38 -4.67
N ASP A 33 -1.03 -2.70 -4.88
CA ASP A 33 -1.65 -3.63 -3.94
C ASP A 33 -0.88 -3.73 -2.62
N LEU A 34 0.46 -3.81 -2.69
CA LEU A 34 1.32 -3.81 -1.50
C LEU A 34 1.22 -2.50 -0.72
N GLU A 35 1.19 -1.36 -1.40
CA GLU A 35 1.02 -0.06 -0.76
C GLU A 35 -0.35 0.03 -0.04
N ARG A 36 -1.41 -0.53 -0.63
CA ARG A 36 -2.72 -0.61 0.00
C ARG A 36 -2.67 -1.48 1.25
N GLU A 37 -2.06 -2.67 1.16
CA GLU A 37 -1.93 -3.58 2.30
C GLU A 37 -1.13 -2.94 3.44
N VAL A 38 0.01 -2.30 3.14
CA VAL A 38 0.82 -1.60 4.14
C VAL A 38 0.04 -0.48 4.83
N ARG A 39 -0.79 0.28 4.10
CA ARG A 39 -1.64 1.32 4.71
C ARG A 39 -2.64 0.72 5.69
N GLU A 40 -3.33 -0.35 5.31
CA GLU A 40 -4.30 -1.02 6.18
C GLU A 40 -3.64 -1.64 7.41
N LEU A 41 -2.48 -2.30 7.23
CA LEU A 41 -1.71 -2.86 8.34
C LEU A 41 -1.26 -1.79 9.32
N ARG A 42 -0.78 -0.64 8.82
CA ARG A 42 -0.40 0.50 9.68
C ARG A 42 -1.59 1.05 10.45
N ARG A 43 -2.76 1.17 9.82
CA ARG A 43 -4.00 1.61 10.47
C ARG A 43 -4.42 0.64 11.57
N ALA A 44 -4.46 -0.65 11.27
CA ALA A 44 -4.81 -1.69 12.24
C ALA A 44 -3.83 -1.70 13.43
N ASN A 45 -2.52 -1.63 13.14
CA ASN A 45 -1.49 -1.58 14.17
C ASN A 45 -1.63 -0.35 15.07
N HIS A 46 -1.96 0.81 14.51
CA HIS A 46 -2.22 2.01 15.28
C HIS A 46 -3.39 1.83 16.25
N ILE A 47 -4.53 1.29 15.77
CA ILE A 47 -5.69 1.02 16.62
C ILE A 47 -5.31 0.09 17.77
N LEU A 48 -4.62 -1.03 17.46
CA LEU A 48 -4.22 -2.01 18.47
C LEU A 48 -3.29 -1.41 19.52
N LYS A 49 -2.30 -0.60 19.11
CA LYS A 49 -1.41 0.10 20.05
C LYS A 49 -2.15 1.07 20.95
N THR A 50 -3.08 1.84 20.39
CA THR A 50 -3.90 2.78 21.15
C THR A 50 -4.80 2.04 22.15
N SER A 51 -5.44 0.94 21.74
CA SER A 51 -6.23 0.10 22.64
C SER A 51 -5.38 -0.52 23.75
N ALA A 52 -4.21 -1.06 23.42
CA ALA A 52 -3.29 -1.63 24.41
C ALA A 52 -2.83 -0.58 25.43
N ALA A 53 -2.50 0.63 24.98
CA ALA A 53 -2.13 1.74 25.86
C ALA A 53 -3.30 2.16 26.78
N PHE A 54 -4.53 2.20 26.26
CA PHE A 54 -5.72 2.49 27.05
C PHE A 54 -5.93 1.45 28.15
N PHE A 55 -5.85 0.16 27.84
CA PHE A 55 -6.02 -0.91 28.82
C PHE A 55 -4.90 -0.94 29.86
N ALA A 56 -3.65 -0.70 29.46
CA ALA A 56 -2.54 -0.60 30.39
C ALA A 56 -2.75 0.54 31.40
N ALA A 57 -3.21 1.71 30.93
CA ALA A 57 -3.50 2.85 31.79
C ALA A 57 -4.66 2.59 32.78
N GLU A 58 -5.68 1.82 32.38
CA GLU A 58 -6.78 1.44 33.27
C GLU A 58 -6.32 0.45 34.35
N LEU A 59 -5.42 -0.49 34.01
CA LEU A 59 -4.85 -1.45 34.97
C LEU A 59 -3.96 -0.78 36.04
N ASP A 60 -3.24 0.27 35.67
CA ASP A 60 -2.36 1.02 36.59
C ASP A 60 -3.14 1.98 37.52
N ARG A 61 -4.45 2.15 37.33
CA ARG A 61 -5.27 3.01 38.18
C ARG A 61 -5.55 2.30 39.51
N PRO A 62 -5.21 2.89 40.67
CA PRO A 62 -5.56 2.29 41.95
C PRO A 62 -7.08 2.23 42.08
N THR A 63 -7.64 1.03 42.10
CA THR A 63 -9.01 0.79 42.54
C THR A 63 -9.09 1.11 44.02
N ASN A 64 -9.41 2.35 44.37
CA ASN A 64 -9.79 2.68 45.73
C ASN A 64 -11.14 2.00 45.98
N ARG A 65 -11.11 0.93 46.77
CA ARG A 65 -12.28 0.18 47.22
C ARG A 65 -12.43 0.37 48.72
#